data_AF-A0A833PA01-F1
#
_entry.id   AF-A0A833PA01-F1
#
_cell.length_a   1.000
_cell.length_b   1.000
_cell.length_c   1.000
_cell.angle_alpha   90.00
_cell.angle_beta   90.00
_cell.angle_gamma   90.00
#
_symmetry.space_group_name_H-M   'P 1'
#
loop_
_entity.id
_entity.type
_entity.pdbx_description
1 polymer ?
#
loop_
_entity_poly.entity_id
_entity_poly.type
_entity_poly.pdbx_seq_one_letter_code
_entity_poly.pdbx_strand_id
1 'polypeptide(L)'
;MFGVEELLKHVGKNIRTARIRRNLTILELANRVHVDERTISRLEKGNPSINFKNLVTVLMVLGLEDSVFDLADPNTDEVGKALELQKQPKRVRKMDQLSDDF
;
A
#
# COMPACT_ATOMS: atom_id res chain seq x y z
N MET A 1 -18.85 1.14 -8.17
CA MET A 1 -17.80 0.29 -7.57
C MET A 1 -16.77 0.05 -8.66
N PHE A 2 -15.50 0.39 -8.42
CA PHE A 2 -14.45 0.18 -9.43
C PHE A 2 -14.14 -1.30 -9.60
N GLY A 3 -13.89 -1.74 -10.83
CA GLY A 3 -13.45 -3.10 -11.11
C GLY A 3 -11.98 -3.31 -10.75
N VAL A 4 -11.58 -4.57 -10.55
CA VAL A 4 -10.18 -4.94 -10.27
C VAL A 4 -9.23 -4.41 -11.37
N GLU A 5 -9.62 -4.55 -12.64
CA GLU A 5 -8.82 -4.08 -13.77
C GLU A 5 -8.66 -2.55 -13.77
N GLU A 6 -9.69 -1.80 -13.38
CA GLU A 6 -9.63 -0.34 -13.29
C GLU A 6 -8.67 0.13 -12.20
N LEU A 7 -8.72 -0.51 -11.03
CA LEU A 7 -7.83 -0.24 -9.91
C LEU A 7 -6.37 -0.54 -10.29
N LEU A 8 -6.10 -1.66 -10.94
CA LEU A 8 -4.76 -2.01 -11.41
C LEU A 8 -4.24 -1.03 -12.46
N LYS A 9 -5.08 -0.62 -13.43
CA LYS A 9 -4.72 0.41 -14.42
C LYS A 9 -4.43 1.76 -13.75
N HIS A 10 -5.18 2.12 -12.71
CA HIS A 10 -4.94 3.34 -11.95
C HIS A 10 -3.56 3.32 -11.27
N VAL A 11 -3.23 2.23 -10.56
CA VAL A 11 -1.92 2.04 -9.93
C VAL A 11 -0.80 2.08 -10.98
N GLY A 12 -0.94 1.35 -12.09
CA GLY A 12 0.03 1.35 -13.18
C GLY A 12 0.27 2.75 -13.77
N LYS A 13 -0.79 3.54 -13.97
CA LYS A 13 -0.69 4.93 -14.42
C LYS A 13 0.06 5.81 -13.42
N ASN A 14 -0.19 5.66 -12.13
CA ASN A 14 0.51 6.42 -11.08
C ASN A 14 2.01 6.11 -11.09
N ILE A 15 2.39 4.83 -11.23
CA ILE A 15 3.79 4.40 -11.34
C ILE A 15 4.45 5.02 -12.59
N ARG A 16 3.77 4.99 -13.74
CA ARG A 16 4.26 5.62 -14.97
C ARG A 16 4.49 7.12 -14.78
N THR A 17 3.54 7.81 -14.16
CA THR A 17 3.69 9.24 -13.85
C THR A 17 4.86 9.49 -12.91
N ALA A 18 5.03 8.67 -11.86
CA ALA A 18 6.14 8.77 -10.93
C ALA A 18 7.50 8.56 -11.61
N ARG A 19 7.61 7.58 -12.52
CA ARG A 19 8.83 7.32 -13.32
C ARG A 19 9.16 8.51 -14.22
N ILE A 20 8.18 9.01 -14.98
CA ILE A 20 8.38 10.14 -15.91
C ILE A 20 8.80 11.40 -15.16
N ARG A 21 8.18 11.70 -14.01
CA ARG A 21 8.56 12.85 -13.17
C ARG A 21 10.00 12.80 -12.65
N ARG A 22 10.61 11.61 -12.63
CA ARG A 22 12.01 11.37 -12.25
C ARG A 22 12.95 11.29 -13.46
N ASN A 23 12.46 11.57 -14.66
CA ASN A 23 13.20 11.47 -15.92
C ASN A 23 13.84 10.09 -16.15
N LEU A 24 13.20 9.02 -15.68
CA LEU A 24 13.70 7.66 -15.86
C LEU A 24 13.06 7.03 -17.10
N THR A 25 13.88 6.43 -17.95
CA THR A 25 13.42 5.50 -18.99
C THR A 25 12.93 4.19 -18.38
N ILE A 26 12.19 3.40 -19.17
CA ILE A 26 11.78 2.05 -18.75
C ILE A 26 13.02 1.19 -18.47
N LEU A 27 14.03 1.24 -19.35
CA LEU A 27 15.30 0.53 -19.21
C LEU A 27 16.03 0.90 -17.91
N GLU A 28 16.16 2.19 -17.59
CA GLU A 28 16.85 2.61 -16.35
C GLU A 28 16.12 2.13 -15.11
N LEU A 29 14.79 2.21 -15.07
CA LEU A 29 14.02 1.70 -13.93
C LEU A 29 14.14 0.18 -13.83
N ALA A 30 14.04 -0.53 -14.95
CA ALA A 30 14.19 -1.98 -15.02
C ALA A 30 15.55 -2.44 -14.48
N ASN A 31 16.62 -1.75 -14.87
CA ASN A 31 17.98 -2.00 -14.37
C ASN A 31 18.11 -1.77 -12.86
N ARG A 32 17.54 -0.68 -12.33
CA ARG A 32 17.58 -0.39 -10.88
C ARG A 32 16.80 -1.40 -10.04
N VAL A 33 15.76 -2.01 -10.61
CA VAL A 33 14.90 -3.00 -9.95
C VAL A 33 15.36 -4.44 -10.23
N HIS A 34 16.36 -4.62 -11.10
CA HIS A 34 16.88 -5.92 -11.55
C HIS A 34 15.80 -6.81 -12.21
N VAL A 35 15.04 -6.25 -13.14
CA VAL A 35 14.00 -6.95 -13.92
C VAL A 35 14.09 -6.56 -15.40
N ASP A 36 13.39 -7.31 -16.26
CA ASP A 36 13.27 -6.96 -17.68
C ASP A 36 12.38 -5.72 -17.89
N GLU A 37 12.68 -4.93 -18.95
CA GLU A 37 11.85 -3.80 -19.39
C GLU A 37 10.37 -4.16 -19.58
N ARG A 38 10.11 -5.40 -20.03
CA ARG A 38 8.75 -5.92 -20.22
C ARG A 38 7.97 -5.97 -18.91
N THR A 39 8.63 -6.23 -17.78
CA THR A 39 8.03 -6.25 -16.45
C THR A 39 7.56 -4.86 -16.05
N ILE A 40 8.40 -3.84 -16.24
CA ILE A 40 8.04 -2.44 -15.99
C ILE A 40 6.91 -1.99 -16.92
N SER A 41 6.99 -2.31 -18.21
CA SER A 41 5.92 -1.98 -19.18
C SER A 41 4.57 -2.61 -18.83
N ARG A 42 4.57 -3.86 -18.36
CA ARG A 42 3.36 -4.56 -17.89
C ARG A 42 2.82 -3.96 -16.59
N LEU A 43 3.70 -3.60 -15.66
CA LEU A 43 3.33 -2.94 -14.42
C LEU A 43 2.66 -1.58 -14.67
N GLU A 44 3.23 -0.75 -15.55
CA GLU A 44 2.65 0.55 -15.91
C GLU A 44 1.30 0.45 -16.63
N LYS A 45 1.01 -0.70 -17.24
CA LYS A 45 -0.28 -1.01 -17.87
C LYS A 45 -1.29 -1.61 -16.90
N GLY A 46 -0.92 -1.86 -15.64
CA GLY A 46 -1.80 -2.49 -14.65
C GLY A 46 -2.02 -3.99 -14.90
N ASN A 47 -1.03 -4.70 -15.41
CA ASN A 47 -1.17 -6.13 -15.69
C ASN A 47 -1.29 -6.94 -14.37
N PRO A 48 -2.31 -7.81 -14.21
CA PRO A 48 -2.56 -8.53 -12.96
C PRO A 48 -1.54 -9.64 -12.66
N SER A 49 -0.74 -10.07 -13.64
CA SER A 49 0.27 -11.12 -13.43
C SER A 49 1.58 -10.58 -12.82
N ILE A 50 1.69 -9.28 -12.56
CA ILE A 50 2.86 -8.73 -11.87
C ILE A 50 2.80 -9.16 -10.41
N ASN A 51 3.89 -9.77 -9.94
CA ASN A 51 3.97 -10.15 -8.54
C ASN A 51 4.04 -8.90 -7.65
N PHE A 52 3.51 -9.03 -6.43
CA PHE A 52 3.45 -7.93 -5.47
C PHE A 52 4.85 -7.43 -5.06
N LYS A 53 5.84 -8.33 -4.97
CA LYS A 53 7.23 -7.99 -4.66
C LYS A 53 7.79 -6.94 -5.63
N ASN A 54 7.62 -7.14 -6.93
CA ASN A 54 8.12 -6.26 -7.99
C ASN A 54 7.45 -4.88 -7.92
N LEU A 55 6.15 -4.83 -7.61
CA LEU A 55 5.45 -3.57 -7.37
C LEU A 55 6.09 -2.82 -6.20
N VAL A 56 6.29 -3.47 -5.06
CA VAL A 56 6.90 -2.86 -3.87
C VAL A 56 8.35 -2.42 -4.14
N THR A 57 9.16 -3.24 -4.81
CA THR A 57 10.54 -2.85 -5.17
C THR A 57 10.56 -1.63 -6.10
N VAL A 58 9.63 -1.54 -7.06
CA VAL A 58 9.51 -0.36 -7.92
C VAL A 58 9.15 0.89 -7.11
N LEU A 59 8.21 0.80 -6.17
CA LEU A 59 7.86 1.92 -5.30
C LEU A 59 9.07 2.38 -4.48
N MET A 60 9.82 1.46 -3.89
CA MET A 60 11.04 1.77 -3.14
C MET A 60 12.12 2.43 -4.01
N VAL A 61 12.38 1.92 -5.22
CA VAL A 61 13.35 2.55 -6.15
C VAL A 61 12.89 3.93 -6.62
N LEU A 62 11.58 4.18 -6.64
CA LEU A 62 11.01 5.49 -6.91
C LEU A 62 10.99 6.38 -5.65
N GLY A 63 11.31 5.92 -4.44
CA GLY A 63 11.17 6.71 -3.23
C GLY A 63 9.69 6.97 -2.87
N LEU A 64 8.86 5.94 -3.00
CA LEU A 64 7.42 5.93 -2.71
C LEU A 64 7.04 4.80 -1.74
N GLU A 65 8.00 4.27 -0.98
CA GLU A 65 7.82 3.19 -0.01
C GLU A 65 6.79 3.53 1.06
N ASP A 66 6.63 4.82 1.42
CA ASP A 66 5.65 5.27 2.40
C ASP A 66 4.22 4.88 2.03
N SER A 67 3.91 4.88 0.72
CA SER A 67 2.60 4.48 0.21
C SER A 67 2.24 3.00 0.48
N VAL A 68 3.25 2.17 0.79
CA VAL A 68 3.03 0.77 1.16
C VAL A 68 2.52 0.67 2.61
N PHE A 69 2.94 1.58 3.50
CA PHE A 69 2.43 1.62 4.87
C PHE A 69 1.00 2.14 4.93
N ASP A 70 0.64 3.05 4.03
CA ASP A 70 -0.74 3.54 3.90
C ASP A 70 -1.68 2.48 3.30
N LEU A 71 -1.15 1.50 2.56
CA LEU A 71 -1.94 0.47 1.92
C LEU A 71 -2.56 -0.47 2.96
N ALA A 72 -3.89 -0.44 3.05
CA ALA A 72 -4.67 -1.19 4.03
C ALA A 72 -4.32 -0.83 5.49
N ASP A 73 -3.95 0.43 5.75
CA ASP A 73 -3.79 0.95 7.11
C ASP A 73 -5.13 0.85 7.88
N PRO A 74 -5.19 0.10 9.00
CA PRO A 74 -6.38 0.00 9.85
C PRO A 74 -6.90 1.36 10.34
N ASN A 75 -6.04 2.36 10.48
CA ASN A 75 -6.44 3.71 10.87
C ASN A 75 -7.22 4.44 9.77
N THR A 76 -7.29 3.89 8.57
CA THR A 76 -8.11 4.41 7.46
C THR A 76 -9.32 3.54 7.15
N ASP A 77 -9.44 2.37 7.80
CA ASP A 77 -10.56 1.45 7.67
C ASP A 77 -11.73 1.86 8.58
N GLU A 78 -12.54 2.80 8.10
CA GLU A 78 -13.73 3.27 8.82
C GLU A 78 -14.73 2.15 9.15
N VAL A 79 -14.83 1.13 8.29
CA VAL A 79 -15.70 -0.03 8.53
C VAL A 79 -15.12 -0.87 9.67
N GLY A 80 -13.82 -1.16 9.63
CA GLY A 80 -13.09 -1.85 10.69
C GLY A 80 -13.24 -1.16 12.05
N LYS A 81 -13.04 0.16 12.09
CA LYS A 81 -13.24 0.98 13.30
C LYS A 81 -14.68 0.89 13.84
N ALA A 82 -15.68 1.00 12.96
CA ALA A 82 -17.07 0.89 13.36
C ALA A 82 -17.41 -0.49 13.95
N LEU A 83 -16.85 -1.56 13.38
CA LEU A 83 -17.00 -2.93 13.90
C LEU A 83 -16.29 -3.12 15.24
N GLU A 84 -15.13 -2.50 15.45
CA GLU A 84 -14.41 -2.54 16.72
C GLU A 84 -15.21 -1.83 17.84
N LEU A 85 -15.71 -0.62 17.57
CA LEU A 85 -16.54 0.13 18.51
C LEU A 85 -17.80 -0.62 18.95
N GLN A 86 -18.42 -1.39 18.04
CA GLN A 86 -19.56 -2.23 18.37
C GLN A 86 -19.20 -3.40 19.31
N LYS A 87 -17.96 -3.89 19.25
CA LYS A 87 -17.46 -4.99 20.08
C LYS A 87 -16.90 -4.54 21.43
N GLN A 88 -16.53 -3.27 21.58
CA GLN A 88 -16.03 -2.76 22.85
C GLN A 88 -17.13 -2.82 23.94
N PRO A 89 -16.81 -3.32 25.16
CA PRO A 89 -17.79 -3.41 26.22
C PRO A 89 -18.29 -2.02 26.60
N LYS A 90 -19.62 -1.82 26.64
CA LYS A 90 -20.28 -0.54 27.03
C LYS A 90 -19.88 -0.02 28.43
N ARG A 91 -19.19 -0.82 29.24
CA ARG A 91 -18.67 -0.45 30.55
C ARG A 91 -17.23 -0.95 30.70
N VAL A 92 -16.32 -0.02 30.99
CA VAL A 92 -15.00 -0.34 31.52
C VAL A 92 -15.17 -0.77 32.97
N ARG A 93 -14.84 -2.02 33.30
CA ARG A 93 -14.63 -2.41 34.71
C ARG A 93 -13.27 -1.85 35.11
N LYS A 94 -13.25 -0.82 35.95
CA LYS A 94 -12.04 -0.45 36.70
C LYS A 94 -11.71 -1.65 37.57
N MET A 95 -10.56 -2.29 37.35
CA MET A 95 -10.02 -3.22 38.33
C MET A 95 -9.64 -2.37 39.53
N ASP A 96 -10.21 -2.69 40.69
CA ASP A 96 -9.93 -2.01 41.95
C ASP A 96 -8.50 -2.38 42.36
N GLN A 97 -7.53 -1.60 41.89
CA GLN A 97 -6.20 -1.54 42.50
C GLN A 97 -6.11 -0.21 43.24
N LEU A 98 -6.80 -0.16 44.38
CA LEU A 98 -6.30 0.56 45.54
C LEU A 98 -6.04 -0.47 46.63
N SER A 99 -4.78 -0.82 46.78
CA SER A 99 -4.19 -1.05 48.09
C SER A 99 -2.90 -0.25 48.11
N ASP A 100 -3.05 1.06 48.32
CA ASP A 100 -2.02 1.84 49.02
C ASP A 100 -2.01 1.29 50.45
N ASP A 101 -1.18 0.27 50.68
CA ASP A 101 -0.80 -0.15 52.02
C ASP A 101 0.72 -0.10 52.11
N PHE A 102 1.19 0.99 52.74
CA PHE A 102 2.48 1.24 53.42
C PHE A 102 3.78 1.27 52.63
#